data_AF-A0A7C6INN2-F1
#
_entry.id   AF-A0A7C6INN2-F1
#
_cell.length_a   1.000
_cell.length_b   1.000
_cell.length_c   1.000
_cell.angle_alpha   90.00
_cell.angle_beta   90.00
_cell.angle_gamma   90.00
#
_symmetry.space_group_name_H-M   'P 1'
#
loop_
_entity.id
_entity.type
_entity.pdbx_description
1 polymer ?
#
loop_
_entity_poly.entity_id
_entity_poly.type
_entity_poly.pdbx_seq_one_letter_code
_entity_poly.pdbx_strand_id
1 'polypeptide(L)'
;MKGVGIINNDSVVQQIQNNEVLIVSILAWAIAQFLKIVTWALISKKVNFRRLVEPGGMPSSHSAFVTSLATGIGIKEGFSSTLFALAMVFSLIVMYDAAGVRRAAGKQATVLNSIIEDLNRRELHPERLKELLGHTPVEVVIGALLGIVVAIWRL
;
A
#
# COMPACT_ATOMS: atom_id res chain seq x y z
N MET A 1 18.87 -44.65 3.58
CA MET A 1 20.14 -44.43 2.87
C MET A 1 20.05 -43.09 2.15
N LYS A 2 21.01 -42.18 2.44
CA LYS A 2 21.37 -40.92 1.75
C LYS A 2 20.21 -39.91 1.59
N GLY A 3 20.23 -38.81 2.35
CA GLY A 3 21.02 -37.61 2.01
C GLY A 3 20.22 -36.83 0.95
N VAL A 4 19.75 -35.62 1.19
CA VAL A 4 20.54 -34.45 1.53
C VAL A 4 19.61 -33.47 2.25
N GLY A 5 19.85 -33.24 3.55
CA GLY A 5 19.46 -31.97 4.12
C GLY A 5 20.35 -30.93 3.45
N ILE A 6 19.81 -30.21 2.46
CA ILE A 6 20.45 -28.99 2.01
C ILE A 6 20.26 -28.03 3.18
N ILE A 7 21.23 -28.02 4.08
CA ILE A 7 21.46 -26.87 4.92
C ILE A 7 21.88 -25.80 3.93
N ASN A 8 20.90 -25.02 3.44
CA ASN A 8 21.20 -23.82 2.67
C ASN A 8 22.12 -22.99 3.57
N ASN A 9 23.40 -22.96 3.23
CA ASN A 9 24.42 -22.20 3.94
C ASN A 9 24.30 -20.69 3.64
N ASP A 10 23.19 -20.31 3.01
CA ASP A 10 22.80 -18.95 2.74
C ASP A 10 22.48 -18.29 4.08
N SER A 11 23.21 -17.20 4.34
CA SER A 11 22.84 -16.29 5.42
C SER A 11 21.38 -15.87 5.29
N VAL A 12 20.72 -15.54 6.39
CA VAL A 12 19.33 -15.03 6.38
C VAL A 12 19.18 -13.86 5.39
N VAL A 13 20.22 -13.04 5.25
CA VAL A 13 20.29 -11.94 4.27
C VAL A 13 20.18 -12.46 2.84
N GLN A 14 20.93 -13.49 2.47
CA GLN A 14 20.88 -14.10 1.14
C GLN A 14 19.50 -14.72 0.86
N GLN A 15 18.88 -15.35 1.85
CA GLN A 15 17.53 -15.92 1.70
C GLN A 15 16.48 -14.83 1.41
N ILE A 16 16.58 -13.68 2.08
CA ILE A 16 15.71 -12.52 1.84
C ILE A 16 15.98 -11.92 0.45
N GLN A 17 17.26 -11.81 0.07
CA GLN A 17 17.67 -11.28 -1.23
C GLN A 17 17.27 -12.17 -2.41
N ASN A 18 17.14 -13.48 -2.19
CA ASN A 18 16.74 -14.43 -3.22
C ASN A 18 15.21 -14.67 -3.24
N ASN A 19 14.45 -14.05 -2.33
CA ASN A 19 13.00 -14.18 -2.30
C ASN A 19 12.35 -13.32 -3.39
N GLU A 20 12.12 -13.93 -4.55
CA GLU A 20 11.56 -13.25 -5.73
C GLU A 20 10.19 -12.61 -5.45
N VAL A 21 9.34 -13.28 -4.67
CA VAL A 21 8.01 -12.78 -4.29
C VAL A 21 8.12 -11.51 -3.46
N LEU A 22 9.05 -11.48 -2.50
CA LEU A 22 9.31 -10.29 -1.69
C LEU A 22 9.88 -9.15 -2.54
N ILE A 23 10.86 -9.45 -3.39
CA ILE A 23 11.50 -8.46 -4.28
C ILE A 23 10.47 -7.83 -5.21
N VAL A 24 9.62 -8.63 -5.87
CA VAL A 24 8.62 -8.09 -6.79
C VAL A 24 7.58 -7.24 -6.05
N SER A 25 7.22 -7.63 -4.82
CA SER A 25 6.31 -6.84 -4.00
C SER A 25 6.91 -5.48 -3.67
N ILE A 26 8.17 -5.45 -3.20
CA ILE A 26 8.91 -4.20 -2.93
C ILE A 26 9.02 -3.35 -4.20
N LEU A 27 9.28 -3.97 -5.34
CA LEU A 27 9.36 -3.29 -6.63
C LEU A 27 8.01 -2.66 -7.02
N ALA A 28 6.90 -3.38 -6.89
CA ALA A 28 5.56 -2.86 -7.14
C ALA A 28 5.23 -1.66 -6.25
N TRP A 29 5.61 -1.74 -4.97
CA TRP A 29 5.50 -0.61 -4.04
C TRP A 29 6.33 0.59 -4.48
N ALA A 30 7.59 0.39 -4.85
CA ALA A 30 8.49 1.45 -5.29
C ALA A 30 7.98 2.13 -6.57
N ILE A 31 7.51 1.34 -7.54
CA ILE A 31 6.89 1.84 -8.78
C ILE A 31 5.64 2.67 -8.45
N ALA A 32 4.78 2.18 -7.55
CA ALA A 32 3.57 2.92 -7.14
C ALA A 32 3.91 4.26 -6.48
N GLN A 33 4.93 4.31 -5.61
CA GLN A 33 5.38 5.56 -5.00
C GLN A 33 5.96 6.53 -6.03
N PHE A 34 6.75 6.03 -6.98
CA PHE A 34 7.27 6.86 -8.07
C PHE A 34 6.14 7.42 -8.94
N LEU A 35 5.19 6.58 -9.36
CA LEU A 35 4.03 7.00 -10.14
C LEU A 35 3.17 8.02 -9.40
N LYS A 36 3.08 7.95 -8.07
CA LYS A 36 2.39 8.94 -7.26
C LYS A 36 3.02 10.33 -7.37
N ILE A 37 4.35 10.44 -7.37
CA ILE A 37 5.05 11.72 -7.59
C ILE A 37 4.73 12.26 -8.98
N VAL A 38 4.81 11.39 -10.00
CA VAL A 38 4.60 11.77 -11.40
C VAL A 38 3.17 12.24 -11.64
N THR A 39 2.17 11.46 -11.24
CA THR A 39 0.75 11.83 -11.36
C THR A 39 0.45 13.14 -10.63
N TRP A 40 1.01 13.32 -9.42
CA TRP A 40 0.84 14.56 -8.68
C TRP A 40 1.47 15.77 -9.38
N ALA A 41 2.69 15.62 -9.91
CA ALA A 41 3.38 16.68 -10.63
C ALA A 41 2.63 17.09 -11.90
N LEU A 42 2.06 16.12 -12.64
CA LEU A 42 1.26 16.37 -13.83
C LEU A 42 -0.04 17.11 -13.52
N ILE A 43 -0.76 16.70 -12.47
CA ILE A 43 -2.04 17.31 -12.09
C ILE A 43 -1.83 18.71 -11.49
N SER A 44 -0.83 18.86 -10.63
CA SER A 44 -0.65 20.08 -9.82
C SER A 44 0.25 21.13 -10.49
N LYS A 45 0.91 20.78 -11.61
CA LYS A 45 1.97 21.55 -12.27
C LYS A 45 3.07 22.05 -11.31
N LYS A 46 3.20 21.42 -10.15
CA LYS A 46 4.14 21.75 -9.09
C LYS A 46 4.69 20.44 -8.53
N VAL A 47 6.02 20.36 -8.42
CA VAL A 47 6.68 19.23 -7.76
C VAL A 47 6.65 19.49 -6.26
N ASN A 48 5.94 18.65 -5.51
CA ASN A 48 5.94 18.69 -4.06
C ASN A 48 6.29 17.31 -3.50
N PHE A 49 7.54 17.13 -3.08
CA PHE A 49 8.04 15.88 -2.52
C PHE A 49 7.41 15.53 -1.16
N ARG A 50 6.77 16.48 -0.47
CA ARG A 50 6.10 16.24 0.81
C ARG A 50 4.92 15.26 0.68
N ARG A 51 4.35 15.15 -0.53
CA ARG A 51 3.31 14.19 -0.91
C ARG A 51 3.73 12.72 -0.87
N LEU A 52 5.03 12.41 -0.86
CA LEU A 52 5.51 11.04 -0.69
C LEU A 52 5.17 10.46 0.69
N VAL A 53 5.06 11.34 1.69
CA VAL A 53 4.83 10.98 3.09
C VAL A 53 3.39 11.28 3.52
N GLU A 54 2.63 12.02 2.71
CA GLU A 54 1.22 12.29 2.97
C GLU A 54 0.34 11.07 2.61
N PRO A 55 -0.66 10.73 3.44
CA PRO A 55 -1.64 9.71 3.11
C PRO A 55 -2.47 10.09 1.86
N GLY A 56 -2.79 9.09 1.03
CA GLY A 56 -3.61 9.26 -0.18
C GLY A 56 -2.82 9.33 -1.49
N GLY A 57 -3.51 9.59 -2.61
CA GLY A 57 -2.95 9.77 -3.95
C GLY A 57 -2.95 8.51 -4.83
N MET A 58 -2.88 8.72 -6.15
CA MET A 58 -2.97 7.66 -7.15
C MET A 58 -1.58 7.28 -7.69
N PRO A 59 -1.24 5.98 -7.86
CA PRO A 59 -1.94 4.79 -7.39
C PRO A 59 -1.65 4.48 -5.91
N SER A 60 -2.49 3.63 -5.28
CA SER A 60 -2.22 3.19 -3.90
C SER A 60 -1.03 2.22 -3.84
N SER A 61 0.03 2.64 -3.14
CA SER A 61 1.23 1.82 -2.94
C SER A 61 1.02 0.63 -2.01
N HIS A 62 0.12 0.74 -1.03
CA HIS A 62 -0.24 -0.39 -0.17
C HIS A 62 -0.98 -1.47 -0.96
N SER A 63 -1.92 -1.07 -1.81
CA SER A 63 -2.65 -2.00 -2.68
C SER A 63 -1.71 -2.67 -3.69
N ALA A 64 -0.81 -1.92 -4.33
CA ALA A 64 0.19 -2.50 -5.23
C ALA A 64 1.11 -3.51 -4.54
N PHE A 65 1.54 -3.21 -3.31
CA PHE A 65 2.40 -4.08 -2.52
C PHE A 65 1.74 -5.43 -2.22
N VAL A 66 0.55 -5.42 -1.61
CA VAL A 66 -0.11 -6.65 -1.16
C VAL A 66 -0.66 -7.48 -2.31
N THR A 67 -1.17 -6.85 -3.37
CA THR A 67 -1.66 -7.59 -4.54
C THR A 67 -0.53 -8.18 -5.38
N SER A 68 0.63 -7.52 -5.47
CA SER A 68 1.84 -8.12 -6.04
C SER A 68 2.31 -9.32 -5.23
N LEU A 69 2.22 -9.25 -3.90
CA LEU A 69 2.54 -10.37 -3.01
C LEU A 69 1.61 -11.56 -3.26
N ALA A 70 0.29 -11.35 -3.18
CA ALA A 70 -0.69 -12.41 -3.39
C ALA A 70 -0.57 -13.02 -4.80
N THR A 71 -0.40 -12.19 -5.84
CA THR A 71 -0.21 -12.66 -7.21
C THR A 71 1.08 -13.46 -7.34
N GLY A 72 2.19 -12.98 -6.76
CA GLY A 72 3.47 -13.67 -6.82
C GLY A 72 3.46 -15.01 -6.11
N ILE A 73 2.80 -15.12 -4.96
CA ILE A 73 2.57 -16.40 -4.27
C ILE A 73 1.70 -17.31 -5.14
N GLY A 74 0.65 -16.78 -5.76
CA GLY A 74 -0.21 -17.55 -6.68
C GLY A 74 0.55 -18.12 -7.88
N ILE A 75 1.50 -17.35 -8.43
CA ILE A 75 2.37 -17.79 -9.54
C ILE A 75 3.40 -18.83 -9.08
N LYS A 76 4.06 -18.63 -7.92
CA LYS A 76 5.17 -19.48 -7.47
C LYS A 76 4.74 -20.74 -6.72
N GLU A 77 3.70 -20.66 -5.91
CA GLU A 77 3.20 -21.76 -5.06
C GLU A 77 1.84 -22.30 -5.51
N GLY A 78 1.20 -21.65 -6.48
CA GLY A 78 -0.10 -22.02 -7.00
C GLY A 78 -1.26 -21.34 -6.29
N PHE A 79 -2.29 -20.99 -7.06
CA PHE A 79 -3.52 -20.34 -6.57
C PHE A 79 -4.38 -21.23 -5.66
N SER A 80 -4.15 -22.54 -5.64
CA SER A 80 -4.81 -23.46 -4.71
C SER A 80 -4.07 -23.64 -3.37
N SER A 81 -2.92 -23.00 -3.20
CA SER A 81 -2.12 -23.11 -1.98
C SER A 81 -2.77 -22.37 -0.81
N THR A 82 -2.58 -22.90 0.40
CA THR A 82 -2.99 -22.21 1.63
C THR A 82 -2.28 -20.86 1.79
N LEU A 83 -1.04 -20.75 1.29
CA LEU A 83 -0.28 -19.50 1.34
C LEU A 83 -0.91 -18.42 0.44
N PHE A 84 -1.36 -18.79 -0.76
CA PHE A 84 -2.11 -17.88 -1.61
C PHE A 84 -3.41 -17.41 -0.93
N ALA A 85 -4.18 -18.34 -0.35
CA ALA A 85 -5.41 -17.99 0.36
C ALA A 85 -5.16 -16.99 1.50
N LEU A 86 -4.12 -17.23 2.31
CA LEU A 86 -3.69 -16.31 3.37
C LEU A 86 -3.32 -14.93 2.81
N ALA A 87 -2.46 -14.89 1.78
CA ALA A 87 -2.00 -13.64 1.17
C ALA A 87 -3.13 -12.85 0.51
N MET A 88 -4.08 -13.54 -0.11
CA MET A 88 -5.26 -12.94 -0.73
C MET A 88 -6.17 -12.30 0.33
N VAL A 89 -6.50 -13.03 1.40
CA VAL A 89 -7.31 -12.49 2.52
C VAL A 89 -6.61 -11.29 3.15
N PHE A 90 -5.31 -11.40 3.42
CA PHE A 90 -4.50 -10.29 3.94
C PHE A 90 -4.57 -9.08 3.00
N SER A 91 -4.43 -9.28 1.69
CA SER A 91 -4.50 -8.22 0.70
C SER A 91 -5.84 -7.49 0.71
N LEU A 92 -6.95 -8.23 0.81
CA LEU A 92 -8.30 -7.65 0.88
C LEU A 92 -8.48 -6.79 2.13
N ILE A 93 -8.02 -7.26 3.30
CA ILE A 93 -8.10 -6.51 4.55
C ILE A 93 -7.31 -5.20 4.44
N VAL A 94 -6.09 -5.25 3.92
CA VAL A 94 -5.25 -4.05 3.75
C VAL A 94 -5.87 -3.07 2.76
N MET A 95 -6.43 -3.56 1.65
CA MET A 95 -7.14 -2.72 0.68
C MET A 95 -8.39 -2.07 1.28
N TYR A 96 -9.13 -2.79 2.11
CA TYR A 96 -10.31 -2.27 2.79
C TYR A 96 -9.96 -1.17 3.81
N ASP A 97 -8.92 -1.38 4.63
CA ASP A 97 -8.44 -0.37 5.57
C ASP A 97 -7.95 0.91 4.84
N ALA A 98 -7.22 0.72 3.73
CA ALA A 98 -6.70 1.81 2.92
C ALA A 98 -7.79 2.69 2.30
N ALA A 99 -8.91 2.09 1.85
CA ALA A 99 -10.03 2.80 1.19
C ALA A 99 -11.11 3.31 2.15
N GLY A 100 -11.49 2.48 3.14
CA GLY A 100 -12.72 2.65 3.91
C GLY A 100 -12.48 3.34 5.23
N VAL A 101 -11.72 2.70 6.11
CA VAL A 101 -11.57 3.09 7.52
C VAL A 101 -10.87 4.44 7.65
N ARG A 102 -9.71 4.61 7.00
CA ARG A 102 -8.93 5.85 7.08
C ARG A 102 -9.66 7.05 6.51
N ARG A 103 -10.40 6.86 5.41
CA ARG A 103 -11.18 7.91 4.77
C ARG A 103 -12.38 8.33 5.63
N ALA A 104 -13.04 7.39 6.31
CA ALA A 104 -14.13 7.71 7.22
C ALA A 104 -13.64 8.51 8.44
N ALA A 105 -12.53 8.08 9.06
CA ALA A 105 -11.91 8.81 10.16
C ALA A 105 -11.48 10.23 9.76
N GLY A 106 -10.92 10.40 8.55
CA GLY A 106 -10.57 11.72 8.02
C GLY A 106 -11.77 12.65 7.85
N LYS A 107 -12.88 12.14 7.29
CA LYS A 107 -14.13 12.91 7.17
C LYS A 107 -14.69 13.33 8.53
N GLN A 108 -14.64 12.44 9.51
CA GLN A 108 -15.05 12.75 10.88
C GLN A 108 -14.16 13.84 11.49
N ALA A 109 -12.83 13.76 11.29
CA ALA A 109 -11.90 14.79 11.75
C ALA A 109 -12.19 16.16 11.14
N THR A 110 -12.49 16.24 9.83
CA THR A 110 -12.87 17.49 9.17
C THR A 110 -14.16 18.07 9.78
N VAL A 111 -15.21 17.26 9.95
CA VAL A 111 -16.48 17.72 10.55
C VAL A 111 -16.26 18.21 11.99
N LEU A 112 -15.45 17.49 12.77
CA LEU A 112 -15.18 17.87 14.15
C LEU A 112 -14.34 19.16 14.24
N ASN A 113 -13.34 19.32 13.38
CA ASN A 113 -12.58 20.57 13.26
C ASN A 113 -13.50 21.76 12.96
N SER A 114 -14.47 21.61 12.04
CA SER A 114 -15.45 22.66 11.73
C SER A 114 -16.40 22.98 12.88
N ILE A 115 -16.91 21.96 13.59
CA ILE A 115 -17.77 22.17 14.78
C ILE A 115 -17.00 22.95 15.86
N ILE A 116 -15.74 22.59 16.10
CA ILE A 116 -14.87 23.29 17.05
C ILE A 116 -14.65 24.73 16.61
N GLU A 117 -14.39 24.99 15.33
CA GLU A 117 -14.20 26.34 14.79
C GLU A 117 -15.44 27.22 14.96
N ASP A 118 -16.65 26.68 14.72
CA ASP A 118 -17.91 27.40 14.90
C ASP A 118 -18.23 27.70 16.38
N LEU A 119 -17.94 26.74 17.28
CA LEU A 119 -18.16 26.90 18.72
C LEU A 119 -17.16 27.88 19.35
N ASN A 120 -15.95 27.95 18.82
CA ASN A 120 -14.81 28.58 19.47
C ASN A 120 -14.59 30.04 19.03
N ARG A 121 -15.65 30.85 19.11
CA ARG A 121 -15.60 32.32 18.99
C ARG A 121 -14.87 33.03 20.15
N ARG A 122 -14.38 32.28 21.15
CA ARG A 122 -13.67 32.83 22.33
C ARG A 122 -12.53 31.90 22.76
N GLU A 123 -11.34 32.22 22.27
CA GLU A 123 -10.03 32.01 22.92
C GLU A 123 -9.66 30.63 23.48
N LEU A 124 -9.79 29.57 22.68
CA LEU A 124 -8.92 28.40 22.84
C LEU A 124 -8.27 28.12 21.49
N HIS A 125 -6.97 27.77 21.44
CA HIS A 125 -6.34 27.23 20.24
C HIS A 125 -6.50 25.70 20.31
N PRO A 126 -7.57 25.10 19.76
CA PRO A 126 -7.73 23.66 19.82
C PRO A 126 -6.77 23.04 18.81
N GLU A 127 -6.03 22.02 19.23
CA GLU A 127 -5.17 21.26 18.34
C GLU A 127 -6.03 20.61 17.25
N ARG A 128 -5.82 20.99 15.99
CA ARG A 128 -6.60 20.46 14.87
C ARG A 128 -6.29 18.99 14.68
N LEU A 129 -7.33 18.18 14.53
CA LEU A 129 -7.17 16.77 14.17
C LEU A 129 -6.60 16.68 12.75
N LYS A 130 -5.68 15.74 12.53
CA LYS A 130 -5.17 15.45 11.19
C LYS A 130 -6.30 14.93 10.32
N GLU A 131 -6.67 15.69 9.31
CA GLU A 131 -7.63 15.31 8.29
C GLU A 131 -6.98 14.29 7.35
N LEU A 132 -6.99 13.02 7.77
CA LEU A 132 -6.41 11.92 7.01
C LEU A 132 -7.17 11.72 5.68
N LEU A 133 -6.52 12.05 4.57
CA LEU A 133 -6.99 11.66 3.25
C LEU A 133 -6.69 10.16 3.06
N GLY A 134 -7.64 9.29 3.43
CA GLY A 134 -7.61 7.90 3.00
C GLY A 134 -7.63 7.78 1.47
N HIS A 135 -7.25 6.62 0.93
CA HIS A 135 -7.31 6.41 -0.51
C HIS A 135 -8.76 6.39 -1.00
N THR A 136 -8.99 6.86 -2.22
CA THR A 136 -10.28 6.59 -2.87
C THR A 136 -10.35 5.12 -3.29
N PRO A 137 -11.55 4.51 -3.40
CA PRO A 137 -11.68 3.15 -3.90
C PRO A 137 -11.01 2.95 -5.27
N VAL A 138 -11.05 3.97 -6.13
CA VAL A 138 -10.40 3.96 -7.45
C VAL A 138 -8.88 3.91 -7.32
N GLU A 139 -8.27 4.69 -6.43
CA GLU A 139 -6.83 4.64 -6.18
C GLU A 139 -6.36 3.26 -5.70
N VAL A 140 -7.17 2.60 -4.86
CA VAL A 140 -6.93 1.24 -4.37
C VAL A 140 -7.03 0.22 -5.51
N VAL A 141 -8.03 0.32 -6.37
CA VAL A 141 -8.17 -0.56 -7.54
C VAL A 141 -7.02 -0.39 -8.53
N ILE A 142 -6.63 0.84 -8.85
CA ILE A 142 -5.50 1.10 -9.76
C ILE A 142 -4.19 0.58 -9.14
N GLY A 143 -4.00 0.77 -7.83
CA GLY A 143 -2.87 0.19 -7.12
C GLY A 143 -2.86 -1.34 -7.20
N ALA A 144 -4.01 -1.99 -6.99
CA ALA A 144 -4.14 -3.44 -7.12
C ALA A 144 -3.79 -3.95 -8.51
N LEU A 145 -4.31 -3.31 -9.56
CA LEU A 145 -3.99 -3.65 -10.95
C LEU A 145 -2.50 -3.48 -11.24
N LEU A 146 -1.89 -2.39 -10.76
CA LEU A 146 -0.45 -2.17 -10.88
C LEU A 146 0.35 -3.30 -10.22
N GLY A 147 -0.03 -3.71 -9.01
CA GLY A 147 0.63 -4.81 -8.30
C GLY A 147 0.56 -6.13 -9.07
N ILE A 148 -0.62 -6.48 -9.58
CA ILE A 148 -0.83 -7.67 -10.42
C ILE A 148 0.05 -7.62 -11.67
N VAL A 149 0.06 -6.49 -12.39
CA VAL A 149 0.84 -6.31 -13.62
C VAL A 149 2.34 -6.43 -13.34
N VAL A 150 2.84 -5.81 -12.27
CA VAL A 150 4.26 -5.89 -11.92
C VAL A 150 4.66 -7.31 -11.54
N ALA A 151 3.80 -8.03 -10.81
CA ALA A 151 4.02 -9.44 -10.49
C ALA A 151 4.13 -10.31 -11.76
N ILE A 152 3.15 -10.19 -12.68
CA ILE A 152 3.13 -10.95 -13.94
C ILE A 152 4.32 -10.59 -14.84
N TRP A 153 4.75 -9.33 -14.85
CA TRP A 153 5.86 -8.89 -15.69
C TRP A 153 7.22 -9.41 -15.19
N ARG A 154 7.38 -9.60 -13.88
CA ARG A 154 8.69 -9.90 -13.26
C ARG A 154 8.90 -11.37 -12.89
N LEU A 155 7.83 -12.12 -12.59
CA LEU A 155 7.86 -13.51 -12.11
C LEU A 155 7.48 -14.52 -13.19
#